data_AF-A0AAV5QNK0-F1
#
_entry.id   AF-A0AAV5QNK0-F1
#
_cell.length_a   1.000
_cell.length_b   1.000
_cell.length_c   1.000
_cell.angle_alpha   90.00
_cell.angle_beta   90.00
_cell.angle_gamma   90.00
#
_symmetry.space_group_name_H-M   'P 1'
#
loop_
_entity.id
_entity.type
_entity.pdbx_description
1 polymer ?
#
loop_
_entity_poly.entity_id
_entity_poly.type
_entity_poly.pdbx_seq_one_letter_code
_entity_poly.pdbx_strand_id
1 'polypeptide(L)' 'MVYQASRIAYKSAPGALHVLKAYTPNLIFFGAAAGGLVFTLTERVPLFRNTFLKKIPVVGDHWDVKIDPQDTYY' A
#
# COMPACT_ATOMS: atom_id res chain seq x y z
N MET A 1 6.77 59.32 22.41
CA MET A 1 5.79 58.23 22.20
C MET A 1 6.56 56.95 21.96
N VAL A 2 6.43 55.94 22.83
CA VAL A 2 7.13 54.65 22.67
C VAL A 2 6.12 53.66 22.09
N TYR A 3 6.35 53.21 20.85
CA TYR A 3 5.54 52.17 20.21
C TYR A 3 5.94 50.81 20.79
N GLN A 4 5.08 50.23 21.61
CA GLN A 4 5.26 48.89 22.13
C GLN A 4 5.01 47.89 21.00
N ALA A 5 6.07 47.26 20.50
CA ALA A 5 6.00 46.29 19.41
C ALA A 5 5.01 45.16 19.77
N SER A 6 4.07 44.91 18.87
CA SER A 6 3.01 43.91 18.99
C SER A 6 3.58 42.53 19.28
N ARG A 7 3.10 41.88 20.34
CA ARG A 7 3.43 40.50 20.69
C ARG A 7 3.09 39.57 19.52
N ILE A 8 4.09 38.85 19.00
CA ILE A 8 3.88 37.84 17.95
C ILE A 8 3.17 36.65 18.60
N ALA A 9 1.90 36.45 18.28
CA ALA A 9 1.14 35.28 18.70
C ALA A 9 1.60 34.07 17.89
N TYR A 10 2.36 33.18 18.51
CA TYR A 10 2.73 31.91 17.90
C TYR A 10 1.52 30.97 17.94
N LYS A 11 1.08 30.51 16.76
CA LYS A 11 0.05 29.46 16.67
C LYS A 11 0.78 28.12 16.78
N SER A 12 0.77 27.51 17.96
CA SER A 12 1.29 26.15 18.14
C SER A 12 0.33 25.18 17.44
N ALA A 13 0.67 24.78 16.22
CA ALA A 13 0.02 23.62 15.62
C ALA A 13 0.40 22.38 16.46
N PRO A 14 -0.55 21.45 16.75
CA PRO A 14 -0.20 20.22 17.42
C PRO A 14 0.85 19.49 16.58
N GLY A 15 2.08 19.40 17.09
CA GLY A 15 3.24 18.94 16.31
C GLY A 15 3.04 17.57 15.65
N ALA A 16 2.20 16.73 16.24
CA ALA A 16 1.84 15.41 15.73
C ALA A 16 1.20 15.44 14.34
N LEU A 17 0.31 16.40 14.04
CA LEU A 17 -0.41 16.42 12.75
C LEU A 17 0.51 16.82 11.58
N HIS A 18 1.48 17.70 11.83
CA HIS A 18 2.46 18.10 10.82
C HIS A 18 3.42 16.96 10.50
N VAL A 19 3.92 16.27 11.54
CA VAL A 19 4.80 15.10 11.40
C VAL A 19 4.10 13.97 10.66
N LEU A 20 2.87 13.62 11.03
CA LEU A 20 2.09 12.60 10.33
C LEU A 20 1.96 12.90 8.84
N LYS A 21 1.61 14.14 8.47
CA LYS A 21 1.49 14.54 7.06
C LYS A 21 2.83 14.46 6.32
N ALA A 22 3.93 14.85 6.97
CA ALA A 22 5.26 14.79 6.38
C ALA A 22 5.72 13.34 6.12
N TYR A 23 5.38 12.40 7.01
CA TYR A 23 5.80 11.00 6.90
C TYR A 23 4.81 10.09 6.17
N THR A 24 3.56 10.52 5.97
CA THR A 24 2.53 9.77 5.24
C THR A 24 3.01 9.22 3.91
N PRO A 25 3.63 10.00 2.99
CA PRO A 25 4.09 9.45 1.71
C PRO A 25 5.17 8.36 1.89
N ASN A 26 6.06 8.54 2.86
CA ASN A 26 7.12 7.57 3.14
C ASN A 26 6.53 6.26 3.72
N LEU A 27 5.57 6.37 4.63
CA LEU A 27 4.84 5.24 5.19
C LEU A 27 4.04 4.48 4.13
N ILE A 28 3.42 5.19 3.18
CA ILE A 28 2.74 4.55 2.04
C ILE A 28 3.74 3.79 1.18
N PHE A 29 4.90 4.39 0.89
CA PHE A 29 5.94 3.74 0.09
C PHE A 29 6.47 2.46 0.76
N PHE A 30 6.81 2.52 2.05
CA PHE A 30 7.25 1.35 2.79
C PHE A 30 6.14 0.31 2.99
N GLY A 31 4.90 0.76 3.18
CA GLY A 31 3.72 -0.11 3.26
C GLY A 31 3.48 -0.85 1.94
N ALA A 32 3.62 -0.17 0.81
CA ALA A 32 3.52 -0.77 -0.52
C ALA A 32 4.66 -1.77 -0.78
N ALA A 33 5.90 -1.44 -0.40
CA ALA A 33 7.05 -2.33 -0.52
C ALA A 33 6.89 -3.60 0.35
N ALA A 34 6.47 -3.43 1.61
CA ALA A 34 6.17 -4.54 2.50
C ALA A 34 5.01 -5.40 1.97
N GLY A 35 3.95 -4.76 1.48
CA GLY A 35 2.84 -5.44 0.81
C GLY A 35 3.34 -6.26 -0.38
N GLY A 36 4.14 -5.68 -1.27
CA GLY A 36 4.75 -6.35 -2.41
C GLY A 36 5.58 -7.57 -2.00
N LEU A 37 6.37 -7.48 -0.93
CA LEU A 37 7.09 -8.63 -0.38
C LEU A 37 6.13 -9.73 0.10
N VAL A 38 5.08 -9.37 0.84
CA VAL A 38 4.05 -10.33 1.26
C VAL A 38 3.39 -10.97 0.03
N PHE A 39 3.08 -10.20 -1.02
CA PHE A 39 2.55 -10.72 -2.27
C PHE A 39 3.50 -11.76 -2.90
N THR A 40 4.80 -11.49 -2.96
CA THR A 40 5.79 -12.44 -3.52
C THR A 40 5.95 -13.70 -2.66
N LEU A 41 5.98 -13.57 -1.34
CA LEU A 41 6.10 -14.72 -0.44
C LEU A 41 4.83 -15.57 -0.39
N THR A 42 3.67 -14.94 -0.60
CA THR A 42 2.34 -15.57 -0.51
C THR A 42 1.84 -16.06 -1.87
N GLU A 43 2.62 -15.95 -2.94
CA GLU A 43 2.25 -16.43 -4.29
C GLU A 43 1.90 -17.93 -4.32
N ARG A 44 2.48 -18.72 -3.41
CA ARG A 44 2.20 -20.16 -3.27
C ARG A 44 0.92 -20.48 -2.51
N VAL A 45 0.24 -19.49 -1.93
CA VAL A 45 -1.00 -19.70 -1.18
C VAL A 45 -2.20 -19.61 -2.15
N PRO A 46 -2.96 -20.70 -2.35
CA PRO A 46 -4.02 -20.76 -3.37
C PRO A 46 -5.14 -19.74 -3.14
N LEU A 47 -5.45 -19.44 -1.87
CA LEU A 47 -6.46 -18.43 -1.50
C LEU A 47 -6.07 -17.02 -1.98
N PHE A 48 -4.80 -16.65 -1.80
CA PHE A 48 -4.30 -15.31 -2.13
C PHE A 48 -4.18 -15.10 -3.64
N ARG A 49 -3.77 -16.15 -4.36
CA ARG A 49 -3.75 -16.19 -5.83
C ARG A 49 -5.14 -15.92 -6.41
N ASN A 50 -6.16 -16.62 -5.90
CA ASN A 50 -7.53 -16.49 -6.40
C ASN A 50 -8.19 -15.13 -6.08
N THR A 51 -7.87 -14.53 -4.93
CA THR A 51 -8.49 -13.27 -4.50
C THR A 51 -7.82 -12.03 -5.11
N PHE A 52 -6.48 -12.01 -5.20
CA PHE A 52 -5.74 -10.82 -5.63
C PHE A 52 -5.03 -10.97 -6.97
N LEU A 53 -4.29 -12.07 -7.17
CA LEU A 53 -3.43 -12.21 -8.35
C LEU A 53 -4.23 -12.46 -9.65
N LYS A 54 -5.34 -13.21 -9.58
CA LYS A 54 -6.25 -13.43 -10.72
C LYS A 54 -6.96 -12.16 -11.22
N LYS A 55 -7.04 -11.10 -10.41
CA LYS A 55 -7.68 -9.83 -10.80
C LYS A 55 -6.74 -8.87 -11.54
N ILE A 56 -5.46 -9.22 -11.67
CA ILE A 56 -4.47 -8.41 -12.37
C ILE A 56 -4.56 -8.75 -13.87
N PRO A 57 -5.06 -7.85 -14.74
CA PRO A 57 -5.42 -8.19 -16.13
C PRO A 57 -4.24 -8.61 -17.02
N VAL A 58 -2.99 -8.37 -16.60
CA VAL A 58 -1.79 -8.70 -17.38
C VAL A 58 -1.08 -9.96 -16.86
N VAL A 59 -1.24 -10.30 -15.58
CA VAL A 59 -0.49 -11.40 -14.94
C VAL A 59 -1.41 -12.50 -14.42
N GLY A 60 -2.73 -12.26 -14.32
CA GLY A 60 -3.73 -13.21 -13.85
C GLY A 60 -3.79 -14.50 -14.66
N ASP A 61 -3.62 -14.40 -15.99
CA ASP A 61 -3.59 -15.56 -16.90
C ASP A 61 -2.37 -16.47 -16.69
N HIS A 62 -1.28 -15.99 -16.07
CA HIS A 62 -0.11 -16.83 -15.75
C HIS A 62 -0.42 -17.89 -14.68
N TRP A 63 -1.45 -17.62 -13.86
CA TRP A 63 -1.80 -18.45 -12.71
C TRP A 63 -3.15 -19.14 -12.85
N ASP A 64 -3.90 -18.81 -13.90
CA ASP A 64 -5.09 -19.53 -14.32
C ASP A 64 -4.64 -20.76 -15.11
N VAL A 65 -4.50 -21.88 -14.38
CA VAL A 65 -4.32 -23.18 -15.04
C VAL A 65 -5.64 -23.50 -15.74
N LYS A 66 -5.78 -23.07 -17.00
CA LYS A 66 -6.82 -23.57 -17.89
C LYS A 66 -6.49 -25.00 -18.26
N ILE A 67 -6.74 -25.91 -17.33
CA ILE A 67 -6.85 -27.33 -17.66
C ILE A 67 -8.14 -27.44 -18.47
N ASP A 68 -8.02 -27.84 -19.73
CA ASP A 68 -9.19 -28.16 -20.54
C ASP A 68 -9.91 -29.32 -19.81
N PRO A 69 -11.22 -29.24 -19.52
CA PRO A 69 -11.93 -30.27 -18.76
C PRO A 69 -11.84 -31.68 -19.37
N GLN A 70 -11.33 -31.83 -20.60
CA GLN A 70 -11.06 -33.12 -21.24
C GLN A 70 -9.74 -33.80 -20.83
N ASP A 71 -8.82 -33.11 -20.14
CA ASP A 71 -7.48 -33.63 -19.80
C ASP A 71 -7.37 -34.10 -18.33
N THR A 72 -8.51 -34.16 -17.61
CA THR A 72 -8.58 -34.55 -16.19
C THR A 72 -8.89 -36.05 -15.98
N TYR A 73 -8.92 -36.84 -17.05
CA TYR A 73 -9.21 -38.28 -17.01
C TYR A 73 -8.16 -39.11 -17.79
N TYR A 74 -6.93 -39.17 -17.27
CA TYR A 74 -6.02 -40.32 -17.42
C TYR A 74 -5.15 -40.45 -16.16
#